data_AF-A0A524CR96-F1
#
_entry.id   AF-A0A524CR96-F1
#
_cell.length_a   1.000
_cell.length_b   1.000
_cell.length_c   1.000
_cell.angle_alpha   90.00
_cell.angle_beta   90.00
_cell.angle_gamma   90.00
#
_symmetry.space_group_name_H-M   'P 1'
#
loop_
_entity.id
_entity.type
_entity.pdbx_description
1 polymer ?
#
loop_
_entity_poly.entity_id
_entity_poly.type
_entity_poly.pdbx_seq_one_letter_code
_entity_poly.pdbx_strand_id
1 'polypeptide(L)'
;MSEEHSDKKRKKQSSSDADELREIADALPQLLGAINESVPKLIKGLIGSVYSPESAGEMAKGIGQFYSNLIAEGIPEDVALDMTKKFVGALDFEGIMKMVNIDSSAPSRKRRKSHNYHDDEDIEDAEFE
;
A
#
# COMPACT_ATOMS: atom_id res chain seq x y z
N MET A 1 33.15 -14.86 51.54
CA MET A 1 33.51 -15.45 50.23
C MET A 1 32.30 -15.96 49.42
N SER A 2 31.04 -15.78 49.87
CA SER A 2 29.87 -16.29 49.11
C SER A 2 29.17 -15.26 48.21
N GLU A 3 29.38 -13.95 48.39
CA GLU A 3 28.69 -12.93 47.59
C GLU A 3 29.31 -12.74 46.19
N GLU A 4 30.61 -12.94 46.04
CA GLU A 4 31.33 -12.68 44.78
C GLU A 4 31.01 -13.69 43.65
N HIS A 5 30.49 -14.88 44.01
CA HIS A 5 30.12 -15.92 43.05
C HIS A 5 28.70 -15.74 42.48
N SER A 6 27.84 -14.96 43.14
CA SER A 6 26.45 -14.70 42.69
C SER A 6 26.40 -13.67 41.55
N ASP A 7 27.21 -12.61 41.65
CA ASP A 7 27.25 -11.53 40.65
C ASP A 7 27.84 -11.96 39.30
N LYS A 8 28.84 -12.85 39.30
CA LYS A 8 29.47 -13.34 38.05
C LYS A 8 28.51 -14.20 37.22
N LYS A 9 27.62 -14.97 37.85
CA LYS A 9 26.59 -15.75 37.14
C LYS A 9 25.52 -14.85 36.52
N ARG A 10 25.03 -13.85 37.26
CA ARG A 10 24.03 -12.89 36.76
C ARG A 10 24.54 -12.06 35.57
N LYS A 11 25.78 -11.55 35.62
CA LYS A 11 26.39 -10.80 34.51
C LYS A 11 26.59 -11.63 33.24
N LYS A 12 26.96 -12.91 33.39
CA LYS A 12 27.18 -13.82 32.25
C LYS A 12 25.87 -14.21 31.57
N GLN A 13 24.80 -14.34 32.35
CA GLN A 13 23.47 -14.67 31.83
C GLN A 13 22.80 -13.46 31.19
N SER A 14 22.96 -12.25 31.75
CA SER A 14 22.43 -11.02 31.15
C SER A 14 23.13 -10.60 29.85
N SER A 15 24.41 -10.95 29.66
CA SER A 15 25.08 -10.69 28.38
C SER A 15 24.57 -11.65 27.31
N SER A 16 24.33 -12.92 27.66
CA SER A 16 23.77 -13.93 26.73
C SER A 16 22.42 -13.49 26.16
N ASP A 17 21.46 -13.10 27.02
CA ASP A 17 20.14 -12.64 26.56
C ASP A 17 20.25 -11.37 25.69
N ALA A 18 21.15 -10.45 26.03
CA ALA A 18 21.37 -9.23 25.24
C ALA A 18 21.99 -9.52 23.87
N ASP A 19 22.88 -10.51 23.79
CA ASP A 19 23.51 -10.96 22.56
C ASP A 19 22.47 -11.69 21.66
N GLU A 20 21.61 -12.54 22.23
CA GLU A 20 20.50 -13.20 21.52
C GLU A 20 19.48 -12.21 20.95
N LEU A 21 19.11 -11.19 21.75
CA LEU A 21 18.20 -10.13 21.28
C LEU A 21 18.82 -9.29 20.16
N ARG A 22 20.13 -9.10 20.17
CA ARG A 22 20.86 -8.36 19.13
C ARG A 22 20.91 -9.15 17.83
N GLU A 23 21.12 -10.45 17.91
CA GLU A 23 21.07 -11.35 16.75
C GLU A 23 19.68 -11.36 16.10
N ILE A 24 18.61 -11.40 16.91
CA ILE A 24 17.23 -11.28 16.41
C ILE A 24 17.00 -9.91 15.77
N ALA A 25 17.47 -8.83 16.40
CA ALA A 25 17.33 -7.48 15.87
C ALA A 25 18.05 -7.28 14.52
N ASP A 26 19.15 -8.00 14.28
CA ASP A 26 19.88 -7.97 13.02
C ASP A 26 19.24 -8.86 11.93
N ALA A 27 18.62 -9.98 12.32
CA ALA A 27 17.97 -10.92 11.40
C ALA A 27 16.55 -10.47 10.98
N LEU A 28 15.82 -9.77 11.86
CA LEU A 28 14.44 -9.37 11.62
C LEU A 28 14.28 -8.45 10.38
N PRO A 29 15.11 -7.40 10.16
CA PRO A 29 14.99 -6.57 8.97
C PRO A 29 15.17 -7.34 7.66
N GLN A 30 16.03 -8.36 7.66
CA GLN A 30 16.29 -9.19 6.48
C GLN A 30 15.09 -10.10 6.17
N LEU A 31 14.53 -10.75 7.19
CA LEU A 31 13.32 -11.56 7.06
C LEU A 31 12.13 -10.73 6.59
N LEU A 32 11.94 -9.57 7.21
CA LEU A 32 10.85 -8.65 6.88
C LEU A 32 11.05 -8.06 5.47
N GLY A 33 12.28 -7.77 5.08
CA GLY A 33 12.63 -7.40 3.71
C GLY A 33 12.27 -8.49 2.69
N ALA A 34 12.66 -9.75 2.96
CA ALA A 34 12.37 -10.88 2.09
C ALA A 34 10.86 -11.13 1.95
N ILE A 35 10.08 -11.01 3.03
CA ILE A 35 8.62 -11.12 3.01
C ILE A 35 8.01 -9.95 2.23
N ASN A 36 8.47 -8.72 2.50
CA ASN A 36 7.98 -7.52 1.82
C ASN A 36 8.29 -7.53 0.31
N GLU A 37 9.33 -8.25 -0.12
CA GLU A 37 9.62 -8.45 -1.54
C GLU A 37 8.81 -9.61 -2.14
N SER A 38 8.66 -10.71 -1.41
CA SER A 38 8.06 -11.96 -1.92
C SER A 38 6.54 -11.88 -2.00
N VAL A 39 5.88 -11.31 -0.99
CA VAL A 39 4.41 -11.25 -0.94
C VAL A 39 3.83 -10.41 -2.09
N PRO A 40 4.32 -9.18 -2.37
CA PRO A 40 3.84 -8.42 -3.52
C PRO A 40 4.14 -9.09 -4.87
N LYS A 41 5.29 -9.76 -5.03
CA LYS A 41 5.62 -10.51 -6.25
C LYS A 41 4.65 -11.65 -6.50
N LEU A 42 4.28 -12.39 -5.46
CA LEU A 42 3.30 -13.47 -5.56
C LEU A 42 1.91 -12.93 -5.91
N ILE A 43 1.47 -11.85 -5.26
CA ILE A 43 0.20 -11.18 -5.58
C ILE A 43 0.20 -10.71 -7.04
N LYS A 44 1.27 -10.04 -7.50
CA LYS A 44 1.42 -9.61 -8.90
C LYS A 44 1.41 -10.79 -9.87
N GLY A 45 2.05 -11.90 -9.54
CA GLY A 45 2.06 -13.11 -10.35
C GLY A 45 0.68 -13.76 -10.47
N LEU A 46 -0.06 -13.86 -9.36
CA LEU A 46 -1.42 -14.38 -9.33
C LEU A 46 -2.38 -13.46 -10.08
N ILE A 47 -2.31 -12.15 -9.85
CA ILE A 47 -3.14 -11.19 -10.59
C ILE A 47 -2.78 -11.22 -12.08
N GLY A 48 -1.51 -11.26 -12.45
CA GLY A 48 -1.10 -11.39 -13.86
C GLY A 48 -1.55 -12.71 -14.51
N SER A 49 -1.64 -13.79 -13.74
CA SER A 49 -2.19 -15.07 -14.20
C SER A 49 -3.70 -15.03 -14.38
N VAL A 50 -4.43 -14.33 -13.50
CA VAL A 50 -5.91 -14.24 -13.52
C VAL A 50 -6.41 -13.11 -14.42
N TYR A 51 -5.59 -12.09 -14.69
CA TYR A 51 -5.83 -10.99 -15.62
C TYR A 51 -4.86 -11.03 -16.81
N SER A 52 -4.50 -12.24 -17.26
CA SER A 52 -3.82 -12.42 -18.53
C SER A 52 -4.67 -11.82 -19.67
N PRO A 53 -4.08 -11.42 -20.81
CA PRO A 53 -4.84 -10.97 -21.97
C PRO A 53 -5.92 -11.97 -22.40
N GLU A 54 -5.67 -13.26 -22.19
CA GLU A 54 -6.62 -14.35 -22.38
C GLU A 54 -7.80 -14.26 -21.39
N SER A 55 -7.54 -14.15 -20.09
CA SER A 55 -8.58 -14.04 -19.07
C SER A 55 -9.41 -12.75 -19.21
N ALA A 56 -8.76 -11.65 -19.59
CA ALA A 56 -9.44 -10.39 -19.94
C ALA A 56 -10.33 -10.56 -21.19
N GLY A 57 -9.88 -11.33 -22.18
CA GLY A 57 -10.66 -11.68 -23.37
C GLY A 57 -11.89 -12.54 -23.05
N GLU A 58 -11.74 -13.56 -22.20
CA GLU A 58 -12.85 -14.39 -21.73
C GLU A 58 -13.86 -13.57 -20.93
N MET A 59 -13.39 -12.69 -20.05
CA MET A 59 -14.24 -11.77 -19.29
C MET A 59 -15.01 -10.83 -20.22
N ALA A 60 -14.34 -10.22 -21.21
CA ALA A 60 -14.98 -9.36 -22.19
C ALA A 60 -16.04 -10.11 -23.02
N LYS A 61 -15.76 -11.35 -23.40
CA LYS A 61 -16.72 -12.23 -24.08
C LYS A 61 -17.94 -12.51 -23.21
N GLY A 62 -17.74 -12.81 -21.92
CA GLY A 62 -18.81 -13.02 -20.95
C GLY A 62 -19.68 -11.77 -20.75
N ILE A 63 -19.07 -10.59 -20.65
CA ILE A 63 -19.78 -9.31 -20.56
C ILE A 63 -20.64 -9.07 -21.82
N GLY A 64 -20.09 -9.34 -23.02
CA GLY A 64 -20.84 -9.21 -24.27
C GLY A 64 -22.00 -10.20 -24.39
N GLN A 65 -21.80 -11.44 -23.93
CA GLN A 65 -22.86 -12.44 -23.85
C GLN A 65 -23.96 -12.04 -22.86
N PHE A 66 -23.58 -11.54 -21.68
CA PHE A 66 -24.53 -11.02 -20.70
C PHE A 66 -25.41 -9.93 -21.30
N TYR A 67 -24.82 -8.90 -21.91
CA TYR A 67 -25.56 -7.85 -22.62
C TYR A 67 -26.51 -8.41 -23.69
N SER A 68 -26.00 -9.32 -24.53
CA SER A 68 -26.78 -9.92 -25.61
C SER A 68 -27.97 -10.73 -25.09
N ASN A 69 -27.79 -11.45 -23.98
CA ASN A 69 -28.85 -12.23 -23.35
C ASN A 69 -29.93 -11.33 -22.75
N LEU A 70 -29.57 -10.21 -22.12
CA LEU A 70 -30.55 -9.25 -21.60
C LEU A 70 -31.48 -8.75 -22.73
N ILE A 71 -30.91 -8.41 -23.89
CA ILE A 71 -31.69 -8.00 -25.07
C ILE A 71 -32.58 -9.16 -25.56
N ALA A 72 -32.03 -10.38 -25.64
CA ALA A 72 -32.76 -11.55 -26.08
C ALA A 72 -33.94 -11.91 -25.15
N GLU A 73 -33.83 -11.61 -23.86
CA GLU A 73 -34.90 -11.75 -22.86
C GLU A 73 -35.94 -10.61 -22.91
N GLY A 74 -35.77 -9.65 -23.82
CA GLY A 74 -36.71 -8.56 -24.05
C GLY A 74 -36.44 -7.31 -23.23
N ILE A 75 -35.28 -7.21 -22.59
CA ILE A 75 -34.87 -5.98 -21.91
C ILE A 75 -34.48 -4.93 -22.97
N PRO A 76 -35.02 -3.69 -22.87
CA PRO A 76 -34.65 -2.60 -23.77
C PRO A 76 -33.14 -2.36 -23.81
N GLU A 77 -32.62 -2.00 -24.98
CA GLU A 77 -31.18 -1.91 -25.24
C GLU A 77 -30.46 -0.93 -24.30
N ASP A 78 -31.08 0.21 -24.01
CA ASP A 78 -30.58 1.23 -23.09
C ASP A 78 -30.49 0.72 -21.65
N VAL A 79 -31.52 -0.01 -21.20
CA VAL A 79 -31.57 -0.64 -19.87
C VAL A 79 -30.55 -1.78 -19.77
N ALA A 80 -30.44 -2.63 -20.79
CA ALA A 80 -29.47 -3.72 -20.83
C ALA A 80 -28.03 -3.20 -20.79
N LEU A 81 -27.75 -2.11 -21.52
CA LEU A 81 -26.45 -1.44 -21.52
C LEU A 81 -26.13 -0.85 -20.14
N ASP A 82 -27.10 -0.19 -19.49
CA ASP A 82 -26.92 0.34 -18.14
C ASP A 82 -26.67 -0.76 -17.10
N MET A 83 -27.43 -1.86 -17.14
CA MET A 83 -27.22 -3.02 -16.28
C MET A 83 -25.83 -3.63 -16.46
N THR A 84 -25.38 -3.76 -17.71
CA THR A 84 -24.05 -4.28 -18.03
C THR A 84 -22.95 -3.33 -17.54
N LYS A 85 -23.10 -2.01 -17.74
CA LYS A 85 -22.16 -1.01 -17.21
C LYS A 85 -22.06 -1.05 -15.69
N LYS A 86 -23.19 -1.20 -14.99
CA LYS A 86 -23.24 -1.35 -13.52
C LYS A 86 -22.58 -2.64 -13.06
N PHE A 87 -22.83 -3.76 -13.76
CA PHE A 87 -22.19 -5.03 -13.47
C PHE A 87 -20.66 -4.95 -13.63
N VAL A 88 -20.18 -4.39 -14.75
CA VAL A 88 -18.75 -4.18 -14.99
C VAL A 88 -18.15 -3.20 -13.99
N GLY A 89 -18.86 -2.12 -13.64
CA GLY A 89 -18.41 -1.16 -12.64
C GLY A 89 -18.35 -1.72 -11.22
N ALA A 90 -19.13 -2.75 -10.90
CA ALA A 90 -19.08 -3.45 -9.63
C ALA A 90 -17.90 -4.44 -9.53
N LEU A 91 -17.34 -4.86 -10.67
CA LEU A 91 -16.05 -5.54 -10.69
C LEU A 91 -15.01 -4.47 -10.33
N ASP A 92 -14.51 -4.48 -9.08
CA ASP A 92 -13.54 -3.51 -8.54
C ASP A 92 -12.14 -3.68 -9.18
N PHE A 93 -12.08 -3.53 -10.50
CA PHE A 93 -10.88 -3.63 -11.29
C PHE A 93 -9.91 -2.50 -10.93
N GLU A 94 -10.44 -1.35 -10.53
CA GLU A 94 -9.65 -0.22 -10.05
C GLU A 94 -8.98 -0.51 -8.70
N GLY A 95 -9.67 -1.12 -7.74
CA GLY A 95 -9.10 -1.55 -6.46
C GLY A 95 -8.01 -2.60 -6.64
N ILE A 96 -8.23 -3.57 -7.52
CA ILE A 96 -7.22 -4.58 -7.88
C ILE A 96 -6.01 -3.92 -8.56
N MET A 97 -6.22 -3.02 -9.54
CA MET A 97 -5.13 -2.28 -10.18
C MET A 97 -4.36 -1.39 -9.20
N LYS A 98 -5.02 -0.78 -8.21
CA LYS A 98 -4.37 0.01 -7.16
C LYS A 98 -3.46 -0.86 -6.30
N MET A 99 -3.87 -2.08 -5.98
CA MET A 99 -3.01 -3.04 -5.27
C MET A 99 -1.81 -3.49 -6.11
N VAL A 100 -1.96 -3.60 -7.44
CA VAL A 100 -0.85 -3.94 -8.36
C VAL A 100 0.14 -2.78 -8.55
N ASN A 101 -0.36 -1.54 -8.62
CA ASN A 101 0.44 -0.32 -8.81
C ASN A 101 1.11 0.22 -7.54
N ILE A 102 1.15 -0.56 -6.44
CA ILE A 102 1.86 -0.21 -5.19
C ILE A 102 3.39 -0.04 -5.38
N ASP A 103 3.94 -0.28 -6.58
CA ASP A 103 5.37 -0.08 -6.90
C ASP A 103 5.69 1.10 -7.84
N SER A 104 4.73 1.96 -8.17
CA SER A 104 4.97 3.08 -9.08
C SER A 104 4.38 4.41 -8.60
N SER A 105 4.57 4.73 -7.31
CA SER A 105 4.78 6.13 -6.92
C SER A 105 5.41 6.24 -5.53
N ALA A 106 6.67 6.69 -5.50
CA ALA A 106 7.13 7.51 -4.39
C ALA A 106 6.09 8.62 -4.14
N PRO A 107 5.77 8.97 -2.87
CA PRO A 107 4.80 10.01 -2.60
C PRO A 107 5.33 11.30 -3.23
N SER A 108 4.62 11.79 -4.24
CA SER A 108 4.85 13.12 -4.79
C SER A 108 4.55 14.12 -3.68
N ARG A 109 5.58 14.50 -2.93
CA ARG A 109 5.59 15.66 -2.05
C ARG A 109 5.19 16.87 -2.89
N LYS A 110 3.90 17.22 -2.89
CA LYS A 110 3.45 18.56 -3.27
C LYS A 110 4.21 19.54 -2.40
N ARG A 111 5.23 20.18 -2.98
CA ARG A 111 5.93 21.33 -2.41
C ARG A 111 4.87 22.38 -2.12
N ARG A 112 4.43 22.50 -0.86
CA ARG A 112 3.71 23.70 -0.41
C ARG A 112 4.71 24.84 -0.49
N LYS A 113 4.48 25.76 -1.42
CA LYS A 113 5.19 27.03 -1.52
C LYS A 113 4.86 27.78 -0.23
N SER A 114 5.83 27.87 0.69
CA SER A 114 5.74 28.71 1.87
C SER A 114 5.60 30.14 1.39
N HIS A 115 4.40 30.70 1.56
CA HIS A 115 4.15 32.12 1.38
C HIS A 115 4.65 32.76 2.69
N ASN A 116 5.83 33.36 2.65
CA ASN A 116 6.31 34.21 3.76
C ASN A 116 5.31 35.36 3.90
N TYR A 117 4.65 35.41 5.04
CA TYR A 117 4.01 36.63 5.52
C TYR A 117 5.11 37.64 5.85
N HIS A 118 4.86 38.89 5.48
CA HIS A 118 5.58 40.05 5.98
C HIS A 118 5.53 40.04 7.50
N ASP A 119 6.70 40.07 8.15
CA ASP A 119 6.83 40.58 9.51
C ASP A 119 6.46 42.06 9.49
N ASP A 120 5.29 42.36 10.03
CA ASP A 120 5.03 43.60 10.73
C ASP A 120 5.82 43.53 12.04
N GLU A 121 7.00 44.14 12.08
CA GLU A 121 7.59 44.58 13.35
C GLU A 121 7.44 46.09 13.46
N ASP A 122 6.55 46.45 14.38
CA ASP A 122 6.36 47.75 14.97
C ASP A 122 7.70 48.39 15.37
N ILE A 123 7.95 49.59 14.86
CA ILE A 123 8.76 50.58 15.57
C ILE A 123 7.85 51.76 15.83
N GLU A 124 7.17 51.70 16.97
CA GLU A 124 6.57 52.85 17.63
C GLU A 124 7.67 53.84 18.05
N ASP A 125 7.40 55.11 17.73
CA ASP A 125 7.65 56.31 18.53
C ASP A 125 9.07 56.70 18.96
N ALA A 126 9.55 57.82 18.40
CA ALA A 126 10.19 58.88 19.18
C ALA A 126 9.96 60.25 18.52
N GLU A 127 9.18 61.07 19.22
CA GLU A 127 8.89 62.49 18.98
C GLU A 127 10.12 63.43 19.14
N PHE A 128 9.88 64.70 18.79
CA PHE A 128 10.62 65.96 19.08
C PHE A 128 11.80 66.26 18.15
N GLU A 129 11.91 67.44 17.51
CA GLU A 129 11.47 68.80 17.86
C GLU A 129 11.34 69.67 16.60
#